data_AF-A0A1W2C0W8-F1
#
_entry.id   AF-A0A1W2C0W8-F1
#
_cell.length_a   1.000
_cell.length_b   1.000
_cell.length_c   1.000
_cell.angle_alpha   90.00
_cell.angle_beta   90.00
_cell.angle_gamma   90.00
#
_symmetry.space_group_name_H-M   'P 1'
#
loop_
_entity.id
_entity.type
_entity.pdbx_description
1 polymer ?
#
loop_
_entity_poly.entity_id
_entity_poly.type
_entity_poly.pdbx_seq_one_letter_code
_entity_poly.pdbx_strand_id
1 'polypeptide(L)'
;MIEYEYKQQICHIGKRMYDSGFVAANDGNITVKLSEGEIITTPTGVSKGFMTPEMLIKVDMEGNVLEGGGNWRPSSELKMHLRVYKDRPDVRAVVHAHPPHATTFAIARIPLNKPLIAEAIVTLGCVPVAEYGTPSTNEVPDAVAVYVEHFDAVLLANHGALAWGDDLITAYHKLESVEFYAKLTLLSAQLGSAHELSIDQIEKLYEIRKKQGLPGRHPGDLCGVDCALQCSRNNKKSW
;
A
#
# COMPACT_ATOMS: atom_id res chain seq x y z
N MET A 1 -12.73 15.33 -10.37
CA MET A 1 -11.45 16.05 -10.52
C MET A 1 -11.08 16.03 -11.98
N ILE A 2 -10.54 17.14 -12.50
CA ILE A 2 -9.96 17.16 -13.85
C ILE A 2 -8.57 16.51 -13.79
N GLU A 3 -8.07 15.96 -14.91
CA GLU A 3 -6.79 15.24 -14.97
C GLU A 3 -5.63 16.00 -14.32
N TYR A 4 -5.57 17.31 -14.53
CA TYR A 4 -4.51 18.16 -13.98
C TYR A 4 -4.49 18.19 -12.44
N GLU A 5 -5.65 18.11 -11.77
CA GLU A 5 -5.73 18.07 -10.30
C GLU A 5 -5.14 16.77 -9.75
N TYR A 6 -5.39 15.64 -10.42
CA TYR A 6 -4.75 14.37 -10.07
C TYR A 6 -3.23 14.42 -10.23
N LYS A 7 -2.75 15.05 -11.30
CA LYS A 7 -1.32 15.26 -11.53
C LYS A 7 -0.69 16.09 -10.42
N GLN A 8 -1.35 17.18 -10.01
CA GLN A 8 -0.90 18.00 -8.88
C GLN A 8 -0.88 17.22 -7.56
N GLN A 9 -1.91 16.41 -7.29
CA GLN A 9 -1.95 15.56 -6.10
C GLN A 9 -0.83 14.52 -6.09
N ILE A 10 -0.52 13.89 -7.22
CA ILE A 10 0.62 12.96 -7.33
C ILE A 10 1.93 13.69 -7.01
N CYS A 11 2.17 14.88 -7.57
CA CYS A 11 3.37 15.67 -7.27
C CYS A 11 3.44 16.05 -5.78
N HIS A 12 2.32 16.43 -5.18
CA HIS A 12 2.25 16.75 -3.76
C HIS A 12 2.56 15.54 -2.87
N ILE A 13 1.98 14.38 -3.17
CA ILE A 13 2.25 13.12 -2.46
C ILE A 13 3.71 12.71 -2.65
N GLY A 14 4.23 12.79 -3.87
CA GLY A 14 5.63 12.50 -4.16
C GLY A 14 6.60 13.38 -3.35
N LYS A 15 6.27 14.66 -3.20
CA LYS A 15 7.01 15.57 -2.32
C LYS A 15 6.94 15.16 -0.86
N ARG A 16 5.76 14.81 -0.34
CA ARG A 16 5.64 14.32 1.04
C ARG A 16 6.41 13.02 1.27
N MET A 17 6.37 12.08 0.32
CA MET A 17 7.16 10.85 0.39
C MET A 17 8.66 11.13 0.47
N TYR A 18 9.15 12.07 -0.35
CA TYR A 18 10.55 12.49 -0.34
C TYR A 18 10.93 13.18 0.98
N ASP A 19 10.14 14.17 1.41
CA ASP A 19 10.40 14.94 2.64
C ASP A 19 10.36 14.04 3.90
N SER A 20 9.52 12.99 3.90
CA SER A 20 9.47 11.97 4.97
C SER A 20 10.54 10.89 4.89
N GLY A 21 11.40 10.91 3.85
CA GLY A 21 12.45 9.90 3.64
C GLY A 21 11.92 8.51 3.27
N PHE A 22 10.72 8.41 2.69
CA PHE A 22 10.14 7.13 2.25
C PHE A 22 10.70 6.67 0.90
N VAL A 23 11.39 7.55 0.19
CA VAL A 23 12.00 7.30 -1.11
C VAL A 23 13.45 7.79 -1.10
N ALA A 24 14.34 7.03 -1.72
CA ALA A 24 15.74 7.36 -1.93
C ALA A 24 16.03 7.57 -3.43
N ALA A 25 16.67 8.70 -3.75
CA ALA A 25 16.95 9.10 -5.13
C ALA A 25 15.68 9.10 -6.02
N ASN A 26 15.53 8.10 -6.88
CA ASN A 26 14.50 8.02 -7.94
C ASN A 26 13.50 6.87 -7.72
N ASP A 27 13.56 6.19 -6.57
CA ASP A 27 12.70 5.05 -6.28
C ASP A 27 11.25 5.45 -5.93
N GLY A 28 10.43 4.45 -5.63
CA GLY A 28 8.99 4.62 -5.39
C GLY A 28 8.22 4.93 -6.68
N ASN A 29 6.90 4.86 -6.59
CA ASN A 29 6.00 5.26 -7.68
C ASN A 29 4.56 5.41 -7.19
N ILE A 30 3.81 6.24 -7.90
CA ILE A 30 2.42 6.57 -7.58
C ILE A 30 1.60 6.43 -8.85
N THR A 31 0.42 5.83 -8.73
CA THR A 31 -0.56 5.77 -9.83
C THR A 31 -1.96 6.14 -9.36
N VAL A 32 -2.77 6.67 -10.28
CA VAL A 32 -4.21 6.85 -10.10
C VAL A 32 -4.99 6.47 -11.35
N LYS A 33 -6.07 5.71 -11.17
CA LYS A 33 -7.02 5.27 -12.20
C LYS A 33 -8.09 6.34 -12.38
N LEU A 34 -8.06 7.05 -13.51
CA LEU A 34 -9.01 8.11 -13.87
C LEU A 34 -10.35 7.52 -14.35
N SER A 35 -10.26 6.46 -15.14
CA SER A 35 -11.37 5.71 -15.73
C SER A 35 -10.97 4.24 -15.84
N GLU A 36 -11.87 3.35 -16.27
CA GLU A 36 -11.53 1.91 -16.37
C GLU A 36 -10.41 1.58 -17.38
N GLY A 37 -10.03 2.54 -18.24
CA GLY A 37 -8.97 2.36 -19.25
C GLY A 37 -7.82 3.35 -19.15
N GLU A 38 -7.83 4.29 -18.20
CA GLU A 38 -6.82 5.35 -18.13
C GLU A 38 -6.24 5.49 -16.73
N ILE A 39 -4.91 5.43 -16.65
CA ILE A 39 -4.14 5.56 -15.42
C ILE A 39 -3.10 6.65 -15.60
N ILE A 40 -2.93 7.53 -14.62
CA ILE A 40 -1.76 8.40 -14.53
C ILE A 40 -0.70 7.69 -13.69
N THR A 41 0.55 7.70 -14.15
CA THR A 41 1.70 7.13 -13.45
C THR A 41 2.87 8.10 -13.39
N THR A 42 3.65 8.00 -12.31
CA THR A 42 4.93 8.72 -12.18
C THR A 42 5.97 8.20 -13.17
N PRO A 43 6.85 9.08 -13.67
CA PRO A 43 7.94 8.67 -14.55
C PRO A 43 9.02 7.87 -13.81
N THR A 44 9.74 7.04 -14.57
CA THR A 44 10.99 6.41 -14.13
C THR A 44 12.14 7.43 -14.11
N GLY A 45 13.13 7.21 -13.24
CA GLY A 45 14.36 8.02 -13.21
C GLY A 45 14.19 9.44 -12.67
N VAL A 46 13.03 9.77 -12.09
CA VAL A 46 12.75 11.07 -11.47
C VAL A 46 12.47 10.89 -10.00
N SER A 47 13.19 11.66 -9.19
CA SER A 47 12.95 11.76 -7.76
C SER A 47 11.56 12.33 -7.48
N LYS A 48 10.80 11.64 -6.61
CA LYS A 48 9.39 11.98 -6.36
C LYS A 48 9.21 13.37 -5.74
N GLY A 49 10.25 13.91 -5.10
CA GLY A 49 10.27 15.28 -4.58
C GLY A 49 10.37 16.39 -5.64
N PHE A 50 10.73 16.06 -6.88
CA PHE A 50 11.03 17.02 -7.94
C PHE A 50 10.14 16.86 -9.19
N MET A 51 9.09 16.04 -9.11
CA MET A 51 8.16 15.85 -10.22
C MET A 51 7.33 17.11 -10.48
N THR A 52 7.05 17.40 -11.74
CA THR A 52 6.01 18.36 -12.15
C THR A 52 4.87 17.63 -12.86
N PRO A 53 3.65 18.20 -12.90
CA PRO A 53 2.50 17.59 -13.58
C PRO A 53 2.79 17.14 -15.02
N GLU A 54 3.60 17.91 -15.75
CA GLU A 54 3.95 17.67 -17.15
C GLU A 54 4.83 16.41 -17.34
N MET A 55 5.51 15.97 -16.28
CA MET A 55 6.32 14.76 -16.29
C MET A 55 5.48 13.48 -16.14
N LEU A 56 4.24 13.60 -15.66
CA LEU A 56 3.36 12.45 -15.42
C LEU A 56 2.79 11.92 -16.74
N ILE A 57 2.59 10.60 -16.77
CA ILE A 57 2.32 9.86 -17.99
C ILE A 57 0.98 9.18 -17.85
N LYS A 58 0.15 9.25 -18.90
CA LYS A 58 -1.10 8.51 -18.99
C LYS A 58 -0.85 7.19 -19.72
N VAL A 59 -1.33 6.10 -19.14
CA VAL A 59 -1.20 4.74 -19.66
C VAL A 59 -2.54 4.01 -19.62
N ASP A 60 -2.68 2.95 -20.41
CA ASP A 60 -3.80 2.01 -20.33
C ASP A 60 -3.57 0.91 -19.26
N MET A 61 -4.51 -0.04 -19.16
CA MET A 61 -4.47 -1.16 -18.20
C MET A 61 -3.42 -2.24 -18.55
N GLU A 62 -2.83 -2.14 -19.74
CA GLU A 62 -1.72 -2.96 -20.23
C GLU A 62 -0.37 -2.26 -20.02
N GLY A 63 -0.39 -0.98 -19.68
CA GLY A 63 0.79 -0.14 -19.47
C GLY A 63 1.33 0.53 -20.73
N ASN A 64 0.57 0.51 -21.83
CA ASN A 64 0.92 1.26 -23.04
C ASN A 64 0.69 2.75 -22.80
N VAL A 65 1.61 3.58 -23.31
CA VAL A 65 1.51 5.03 -23.17
C VAL A 65 0.41 5.57 -24.07
N LEU A 66 -0.55 6.27 -23.48
CA LEU A 66 -1.63 6.96 -24.17
C LEU A 66 -1.27 8.43 -24.41
N GLU A 67 -0.70 9.10 -23.40
CA GLU A 67 -0.42 10.54 -23.45
C GLU A 67 0.68 10.94 -22.45
N GLY A 68 1.35 12.06 -22.75
CA GLY A 68 2.21 12.76 -21.79
C GLY A 68 3.64 12.24 -21.75
N GLY A 69 4.38 12.65 -20.71
CA GLY A 69 5.75 12.22 -20.48
C GLY A 69 6.82 12.89 -21.34
N GLY A 70 6.57 13.28 -22.59
CA GLY A 70 7.63 13.84 -23.44
C GLY A 70 8.83 12.88 -23.54
N ASN A 71 9.96 13.24 -22.91
CA ASN A 71 11.16 12.39 -22.82
C ASN A 71 11.12 11.34 -21.68
N TRP A 72 10.09 11.37 -20.84
CA TRP A 72 9.91 10.48 -19.70
C TRP A 72 9.19 9.19 -20.09
N ARG A 73 9.51 8.12 -19.36
CA ARG A 73 8.88 6.80 -19.51
C ARG A 73 8.18 6.39 -18.22
N PRO A 74 7.12 5.56 -18.27
CA PRO A 74 6.47 5.04 -17.06
C PRO A 74 7.46 4.37 -16.11
N SER A 75 7.13 4.33 -14.82
CA SER A 75 7.88 3.52 -13.85
C SER A 75 8.08 2.09 -14.35
N SER A 76 9.27 1.53 -14.15
CA SER A 76 9.57 0.13 -14.50
C SER A 76 8.76 -0.88 -13.69
N GLU A 77 8.15 -0.44 -12.59
CA GLU A 77 7.36 -1.27 -11.69
C GLU A 77 5.85 -1.03 -11.81
N LEU A 78 5.40 -0.31 -12.86
CA LEU A 78 3.99 -0.07 -13.13
C LEU A 78 3.15 -1.37 -13.10
N LYS A 79 3.74 -2.51 -13.49
CA LYS A 79 3.06 -3.81 -13.53
C LYS A 79 2.43 -4.22 -12.18
N MET A 80 3.05 -3.93 -11.04
CA MET A 80 2.46 -4.29 -9.75
C MET A 80 1.24 -3.41 -9.42
N HIS A 81 1.23 -2.15 -9.85
CA HIS A 81 0.07 -1.26 -9.74
C HIS A 81 -1.08 -1.76 -10.62
N LEU A 82 -0.77 -2.16 -11.86
CA LEU A 82 -1.75 -2.72 -12.79
C LEU A 82 -2.37 -4.02 -12.26
N ARG A 83 -1.59 -4.89 -11.59
CA ARG A 83 -2.13 -6.07 -10.90
C ARG A 83 -3.16 -5.68 -9.87
N VAL A 84 -2.87 -4.68 -9.02
CA VAL A 84 -3.82 -4.20 -8.00
C VAL A 84 -5.13 -3.73 -8.64
N TYR A 85 -5.07 -2.91 -9.70
CA TYR A 85 -6.28 -2.41 -10.37
C TYR A 85 -7.11 -3.52 -11.03
N LYS A 86 -6.47 -4.57 -11.53
CA LYS A 86 -7.15 -5.72 -12.17
C LYS A 86 -7.91 -6.55 -11.16
N ASP A 87 -7.30 -6.83 -10.01
CA ASP A 87 -7.89 -7.71 -9.00
C ASP A 87 -8.82 -6.94 -8.04
N ARG A 88 -8.70 -5.61 -7.97
CA ARG A 88 -9.51 -4.73 -7.12
C ARG A 88 -10.14 -3.57 -7.89
N PRO A 89 -11.32 -3.76 -8.50
CA PRO A 89 -12.02 -2.71 -9.23
C PRO A 89 -12.37 -1.47 -8.38
N ASP A 90 -12.50 -1.64 -7.06
CA ASP A 90 -12.76 -0.57 -6.08
C ASP A 90 -11.56 0.36 -5.87
N VAL A 91 -10.34 -0.08 -6.22
CA VAL A 91 -9.13 0.71 -6.04
C VAL A 91 -8.99 1.75 -7.15
N ARG A 92 -8.67 2.99 -6.76
CA ARG A 92 -8.38 4.10 -7.66
C ARG A 92 -6.94 4.58 -7.56
N ALA A 93 -6.23 4.35 -6.47
CA ALA A 93 -4.83 4.76 -6.36
C ALA A 93 -3.96 3.70 -5.70
N VAL A 94 -2.70 3.67 -6.10
CA VAL A 94 -1.69 2.75 -5.58
C VAL A 94 -0.39 3.54 -5.39
N VAL A 95 0.25 3.35 -4.23
CA VAL A 95 1.49 4.01 -3.84
C VAL A 95 2.50 2.96 -3.41
N HIS A 96 3.70 3.05 -3.96
CA HIS A 96 4.85 2.24 -3.60
C HIS A 96 6.01 3.12 -3.15
N ALA A 97 6.69 2.68 -2.10
CA ALA A 97 7.87 3.35 -1.56
C ALA A 97 8.76 2.37 -0.76
N HIS A 98 9.83 2.90 -0.20
CA HIS A 98 10.78 2.21 0.68
C HIS A 98 10.89 2.87 2.07
N PRO A 99 9.80 3.01 2.85
CA PRO A 99 9.87 3.60 4.18
C PRO A 99 10.81 2.78 5.09
N PRO A 100 11.73 3.40 5.85
CA PRO A 100 12.81 2.66 6.51
C PRO A 100 12.36 1.57 7.49
N HIS A 101 11.35 1.83 8.33
CA HIS A 101 10.90 0.83 9.29
C HIS A 101 10.11 -0.27 8.59
N ALA A 102 9.14 0.08 7.74
CA ALA A 102 8.38 -0.90 6.95
C ALA A 102 9.31 -1.80 6.13
N THR A 103 10.31 -1.22 5.47
CA THR A 103 11.31 -1.95 4.68
C THR A 103 12.18 -2.84 5.56
N THR A 104 12.51 -2.43 6.78
CA THR A 104 13.22 -3.28 7.76
C THR A 104 12.42 -4.55 8.08
N PHE A 105 11.11 -4.43 8.30
CA PHE A 105 10.23 -5.60 8.50
C PHE A 105 10.16 -6.48 7.24
N ALA A 106 10.08 -5.86 6.06
CA ALA A 106 10.06 -6.56 4.79
C ALA A 106 11.35 -7.36 4.55
N ILE A 107 12.52 -6.78 4.87
CA ILE A 107 13.83 -7.46 4.84
C ILE A 107 13.83 -8.64 5.82
N ALA A 108 13.33 -8.44 7.04
CA ALA A 108 13.30 -9.46 8.08
C ALA A 108 12.24 -10.56 7.87
N ARG A 109 11.36 -10.44 6.87
CA ARG A 109 10.20 -11.33 6.64
C ARG A 109 9.25 -11.39 7.84
N ILE A 110 9.07 -10.26 8.51
CA ILE A 110 8.17 -10.14 9.66
C ILE A 110 6.94 -9.33 9.22
N PRO A 111 5.72 -9.92 9.23
CA PRO A 111 4.51 -9.17 8.95
C PRO A 111 4.17 -8.20 10.08
N LEU A 112 3.41 -7.15 9.78
CA LEU A 112 2.87 -6.24 10.80
C LEU A 112 1.49 -6.73 11.22
N ASN A 113 1.43 -7.61 12.21
CA ASN A 113 0.21 -8.33 12.59
C ASN A 113 -0.15 -8.28 14.09
N LYS A 114 0.57 -7.47 14.89
CA LYS A 114 0.32 -7.33 16.32
C LYS A 114 -0.62 -6.15 16.62
N PRO A 115 -1.68 -6.33 17.43
CA PRO A 115 -2.67 -5.28 17.70
C PRO A 115 -2.14 -4.29 18.74
N LEU A 116 -1.11 -3.52 18.37
CA LEU A 116 -0.37 -2.65 19.29
C LEU A 116 -0.96 -1.24 19.41
N ILE A 117 -1.57 -0.74 18.33
CA ILE A 117 -2.10 0.61 18.27
C ILE A 117 -3.49 0.61 17.64
N ALA A 118 -4.39 1.42 18.20
CA ALA A 118 -5.78 1.51 17.78
C ALA A 118 -5.88 1.99 16.32
N GLU A 119 -5.04 2.93 15.93
CA GLU A 119 -5.01 3.55 14.61
C GLU A 119 -4.69 2.52 13.52
N ALA A 120 -3.68 1.68 13.73
CA ALA A 120 -3.35 0.61 12.78
C ALA A 120 -4.51 -0.38 12.66
N ILE A 121 -5.13 -0.77 13.77
CA ILE A 121 -6.30 -1.67 13.75
C ILE A 121 -7.48 -1.05 13.01
N VAL A 122 -7.75 0.25 13.16
CA VAL A 122 -8.88 0.89 12.48
C VAL A 122 -8.62 1.12 11.00
N THR A 123 -7.38 1.38 10.60
CA THR A 123 -7.05 1.88 9.25
C THR A 123 -6.39 0.88 8.31
N LEU A 124 -5.64 -0.10 8.84
CA LEU A 124 -4.82 -1.05 8.08
C LEU A 124 -5.09 -2.51 8.45
N GLY A 125 -5.10 -2.79 9.75
CA GLY A 125 -5.02 -4.13 10.31
C GLY A 125 -3.68 -4.77 10.07
N CYS A 126 -3.75 -6.04 9.69
CA CYS A 126 -2.54 -6.80 9.40
C CYS A 126 -1.99 -6.42 8.02
N VAL A 127 -0.66 -6.25 7.95
CA VAL A 127 0.08 -5.99 6.71
C VAL A 127 1.00 -7.20 6.48
N PRO A 128 0.67 -8.08 5.52
CA PRO A 128 1.46 -9.28 5.25
C PRO A 128 2.78 -8.95 4.54
N VAL A 129 3.66 -9.94 4.44
CA VAL A 129 4.88 -9.86 3.61
C VAL A 129 4.71 -10.76 2.40
N ALA A 130 4.76 -10.19 1.20
CA ALA A 130 4.78 -10.96 -0.04
C ALA A 130 6.12 -11.69 -0.21
N GLU A 131 6.08 -12.82 -0.91
CA GLU A 131 7.28 -13.54 -1.31
C GLU A 131 8.21 -12.65 -2.16
N TYR A 132 9.50 -12.98 -2.17
CA TYR A 132 10.46 -12.23 -2.97
C TYR A 132 10.15 -12.41 -4.46
N GLY A 133 10.13 -11.29 -5.17
CA GLY A 133 10.16 -11.26 -6.63
C GLY A 133 11.16 -10.22 -7.10
N THR A 134 11.81 -10.48 -8.23
CA THR A 134 12.78 -9.55 -8.81
C THR A 134 12.06 -8.29 -9.32
N PRO A 135 12.42 -7.08 -8.85
CA PRO A 135 11.82 -5.82 -9.30
C PRO A 135 11.83 -5.67 -10.83
N SER A 136 10.83 -4.96 -11.36
CA SER A 136 10.61 -4.77 -12.82
C SER A 136 10.32 -6.04 -13.65
N THR A 137 10.18 -7.21 -13.01
CA THR A 137 9.71 -8.46 -13.65
C THR A 137 8.22 -8.71 -13.37
N ASN A 138 7.69 -9.87 -13.76
CA ASN A 138 6.34 -10.30 -13.37
C ASN A 138 6.31 -10.96 -11.98
N GLU A 139 7.46 -11.29 -11.40
CA GLU A 139 7.55 -12.00 -10.12
C GLU A 139 6.93 -11.20 -8.96
N VAL A 140 7.15 -9.87 -8.91
CA VAL A 140 6.56 -9.01 -7.87
C VAL A 140 5.02 -8.94 -8.01
N PRO A 141 4.45 -8.61 -9.20
CA PRO A 141 3.00 -8.70 -9.40
C PRO A 141 2.39 -10.05 -9.03
N ASP A 142 3.09 -11.16 -9.31
CA ASP A 142 2.59 -12.51 -9.02
C ASP A 142 2.64 -12.82 -7.51
N ALA A 143 3.73 -12.43 -6.83
CA ALA A 143 3.85 -12.56 -5.37
C ALA A 143 2.82 -11.70 -4.61
N VAL A 144 2.46 -10.53 -5.15
CA VAL A 144 1.48 -9.62 -4.53
C VAL A 144 0.04 -10.11 -4.73
N ALA A 145 -0.28 -10.76 -5.85
CA ALA A 145 -1.65 -11.09 -6.25
C ALA A 145 -2.47 -11.81 -5.17
N VAL A 146 -1.86 -12.74 -4.42
CA VAL A 146 -2.53 -13.50 -3.36
C VAL A 146 -3.04 -12.65 -2.20
N TYR A 147 -2.55 -11.42 -2.06
CA TYR A 147 -2.91 -10.48 -0.99
C TYR A 147 -3.89 -9.40 -1.44
N VAL A 148 -3.94 -9.10 -2.74
CA VAL A 148 -4.66 -7.92 -3.28
C VAL A 148 -6.15 -7.94 -2.95
N GLU A 149 -6.76 -9.13 -3.00
CA GLU A 149 -8.18 -9.31 -2.73
C GLU A 149 -8.55 -9.04 -1.26
N HIS A 150 -7.61 -9.13 -0.32
CA HIS A 150 -7.95 -9.16 1.12
C HIS A 150 -7.36 -7.99 1.90
N PHE A 151 -6.25 -7.45 1.45
CA PHE A 151 -5.52 -6.41 2.15
C PHE A 151 -5.64 -5.05 1.45
N ASP A 152 -5.13 -4.03 2.11
CA ASP A 152 -5.01 -2.69 1.54
C ASP A 152 -3.55 -2.19 1.47
N ALA A 153 -2.63 -2.99 2.01
CA ALA A 153 -1.20 -2.80 1.92
C ALA A 153 -0.47 -4.14 2.09
N VAL A 154 0.74 -4.23 1.55
CA VAL A 154 1.63 -5.39 1.67
C VAL A 154 3.08 -4.92 1.76
N LEU A 155 3.88 -5.60 2.58
CA LEU A 155 5.33 -5.48 2.58
C LEU A 155 5.92 -6.34 1.47
N LEU A 156 6.89 -5.82 0.74
CA LEU A 156 7.56 -6.50 -0.36
C LEU A 156 8.94 -6.98 0.13
N ALA A 157 9.11 -8.30 0.25
CA ALA A 157 10.33 -8.97 0.65
C ALA A 157 11.62 -8.34 0.07
N ASN A 158 12.54 -7.85 0.93
CA ASN A 158 13.80 -7.19 0.54
C ASN A 158 13.65 -5.98 -0.39
N HIS A 159 12.47 -5.36 -0.40
CA HIS A 159 12.16 -4.33 -1.37
C HIS A 159 11.53 -3.10 -0.70
N GLY A 160 10.29 -3.19 -0.22
CA GLY A 160 9.54 -2.00 0.20
C GLY A 160 8.16 -2.26 0.76
N ALA A 161 7.27 -1.31 0.53
CA ALA A 161 5.84 -1.45 0.80
C ALA A 161 5.01 -0.99 -0.41
N LEU A 162 3.85 -1.61 -0.57
CA LEU A 162 2.84 -1.25 -1.57
C LEU A 162 1.51 -1.06 -0.84
N ALA A 163 0.84 0.07 -1.07
CA ALA A 163 -0.45 0.39 -0.46
C ALA A 163 -1.43 0.91 -1.50
N TRP A 164 -2.73 0.68 -1.29
CA TRP A 164 -3.76 1.09 -2.23
C TRP A 164 -5.05 1.58 -1.57
N GLY A 165 -5.78 2.43 -2.29
CA GLY A 165 -6.97 3.11 -1.82
C GLY A 165 -7.94 3.46 -2.94
N ASP A 166 -9.13 3.87 -2.54
CA ASP A 166 -10.20 4.41 -3.39
C ASP A 166 -9.92 5.85 -3.85
N ASP A 167 -8.88 6.49 -3.31
CA ASP A 167 -8.29 7.71 -3.82
C ASP A 167 -6.78 7.81 -3.45
N LEU A 168 -6.11 8.81 -4.03
CA LEU A 168 -4.68 9.08 -3.86
C LEU A 168 -4.28 9.32 -2.40
N ILE A 169 -5.11 10.05 -1.66
CA ILE A 169 -4.84 10.42 -0.26
C ILE A 169 -4.98 9.20 0.63
N THR A 170 -6.02 8.41 0.45
CA THR A 170 -6.24 7.15 1.18
C THR A 170 -5.10 6.16 0.92
N ALA A 171 -4.65 6.01 -0.33
CA ALA A 171 -3.52 5.13 -0.65
C ALA A 171 -2.21 5.60 0.01
N TYR A 172 -1.94 6.91 -0.02
CA TYR A 172 -0.77 7.48 0.64
C TYR A 172 -0.84 7.40 2.18
N HIS A 173 -1.99 7.71 2.78
CA HIS A 173 -2.18 7.59 4.23
C HIS A 173 -2.02 6.16 4.71
N LYS A 174 -2.44 5.16 3.92
CA LYS A 174 -2.18 3.75 4.23
C LYS A 174 -0.67 3.47 4.27
N LEU A 175 0.09 3.90 3.25
CA LEU A 175 1.55 3.78 3.27
C LEU A 175 2.20 4.46 4.48
N GLU A 176 1.76 5.68 4.82
CA GLU A 176 2.23 6.44 5.99
C GLU A 176 1.91 5.70 7.30
N SER A 177 0.71 5.13 7.41
CA SER A 177 0.31 4.30 8.55
C SER A 177 1.12 3.00 8.63
N VAL A 178 1.51 2.39 7.50
CA VAL A 178 2.37 1.18 7.49
C VAL A 178 3.72 1.51 8.12
N GLU A 179 4.33 2.61 7.71
CA GLU A 179 5.61 3.06 8.29
C GLU A 179 5.48 3.39 9.78
N PHE A 180 4.43 4.11 10.16
CA PHE A 180 4.20 4.47 11.57
C PHE A 180 4.00 3.22 12.44
N TYR A 181 3.22 2.26 11.95
CA TYR A 181 2.98 0.99 12.64
C TYR A 181 4.26 0.15 12.74
N ALA A 182 5.05 0.06 11.67
CA ALA A 182 6.36 -0.61 11.69
C ALA A 182 7.30 0.05 12.71
N LYS A 183 7.37 1.38 12.72
CA LYS A 183 8.21 2.14 13.66
C LYS A 183 7.84 1.85 15.11
N LEU A 184 6.55 1.93 15.46
CA LEU A 184 6.11 1.65 16.83
C LEU A 184 6.30 0.18 17.21
N THR A 185 6.09 -0.74 16.27
CA THR A 185 6.37 -2.17 16.50
C THR A 185 7.84 -2.39 16.81
N LEU A 186 8.76 -1.81 16.04
CA LEU A 186 10.20 -1.92 16.28
C LEU A 186 10.61 -1.29 17.63
N LEU A 187 10.16 -0.07 17.90
CA LEU A 187 10.49 0.65 19.14
C LEU A 187 9.95 -0.06 20.37
N SER A 188 8.72 -0.59 20.31
CA SER A 188 8.14 -1.37 21.42
C SER A 188 8.91 -2.67 21.67
N ALA A 189 9.37 -3.34 20.60
CA ALA A 189 10.22 -4.51 20.74
C ALA A 189 11.59 -4.16 21.36
N GLN A 190 12.19 -3.03 21.00
CA GLN A 190 13.45 -2.54 21.58
C GLN A 190 13.33 -2.19 23.06
N LEU A 191 12.16 -1.72 23.52
CA LEU A 191 11.88 -1.51 24.94
C LEU A 191 11.75 -2.83 25.73
N GLY A 192 11.61 -3.97 25.04
CA GLY A 192 11.51 -5.30 25.65
C GLY A 192 10.10 -5.69 26.08
N SER A 193 9.09 -4.83 25.89
CA SER A 193 7.70 -5.13 26.21
C SER A 193 6.73 -4.37 25.31
N ALA A 194 5.70 -5.06 24.83
CA ALA A 194 4.58 -4.47 24.11
C ALA A 194 3.28 -5.10 24.63
N HIS A 195 2.32 -4.27 25.05
CA HIS A 195 1.02 -4.72 25.53
C HIS A 195 0.01 -4.70 24.37
N GLU A 196 -0.27 -5.88 23.83
CA GLU A 196 -1.25 -6.06 22.77
C GLU A 196 -2.67 -5.77 23.27
N LEU A 197 -3.49 -5.16 22.41
CA LEU A 197 -4.90 -4.95 22.67
C LEU A 197 -5.64 -6.29 22.74
N SER A 198 -6.55 -6.41 23.71
CA SER A 198 -7.37 -7.60 23.86
C SER A 198 -8.37 -7.74 22.72
N ILE A 199 -8.90 -8.95 22.53
CA ILE A 199 -9.93 -9.23 21.52
C ILE A 199 -11.13 -8.28 21.66
N ASP A 200 -11.62 -8.06 22.88
CA ASP A 200 -12.73 -7.14 23.15
C ASP A 200 -12.41 -5.69 22.77
N GLN A 201 -11.15 -5.26 22.92
CA GLN A 201 -10.71 -3.92 22.50
C GLN A 201 -10.64 -3.83 20.97
N ILE A 202 -10.12 -4.87 20.31
CA ILE A 202 -10.08 -4.97 18.85
C ILE A 202 -11.51 -4.94 18.27
N GLU A 203 -12.46 -5.67 18.85
CA GLU A 203 -13.86 -5.68 18.40
C GLU A 203 -14.50 -4.28 18.48
N LYS A 204 -14.26 -3.55 19.57
CA LYS A 204 -14.72 -2.15 19.70
C LYS A 204 -14.13 -1.24 18.61
N LEU A 205 -12.87 -1.45 18.24
CA LEU A 205 -12.22 -0.69 17.17
C LEU A 205 -12.81 -1.03 15.80
N TYR A 206 -13.17 -2.28 15.55
CA TYR A 206 -13.90 -2.66 14.33
C TYR A 206 -15.28 -2.02 14.27
N GLU A 207 -16.00 -1.90 15.38
CA GLU A 207 -17.26 -1.17 15.41
C GLU A 207 -17.08 0.34 15.15
N ILE A 208 -15.98 0.93 15.62
CA ILE A 208 -15.63 2.33 15.29
C ILE A 208 -15.40 2.48 13.79
N ARG A 209 -14.59 1.59 13.19
CA ARG A 209 -14.35 1.59 11.74
C ARG A 209 -15.65 1.50 10.94
N LYS A 210 -16.55 0.58 11.30
CA LYS A 210 -17.85 0.42 10.65
C LYS A 210 -18.68 1.69 10.72
N LYS A 211 -18.74 2.34 11.90
CA LYS A 211 -19.46 3.61 12.08
C LYS A 211 -18.88 4.76 11.27
N GLN A 212 -17.56 4.77 11.06
CA GLN A 212 -16.87 5.77 10.24
C GLN A 212 -17.00 5.51 8.74
N GLY A 213 -17.44 4.30 8.33
CA GLY A 213 -17.59 3.95 6.91
C GLY A 213 -16.27 3.98 6.14
N LEU A 214 -15.16 3.64 6.80
CA LEU A 214 -13.84 3.71 6.16
C LEU A 214 -13.73 2.73 4.98
N PRO A 215 -13.19 3.16 3.83
CA PRO A 215 -13.05 2.33 2.64
C PRO A 215 -11.93 1.29 2.77
N GLY A 216 -11.88 0.35 1.83
CA GLY A 216 -10.90 -0.74 1.80
C GLY A 216 -11.42 -2.05 2.41
N ARG A 217 -10.58 -3.08 2.39
CA ARG A 217 -10.97 -4.46 2.76
C ARG A 217 -10.54 -4.90 4.15
N HIS A 218 -9.90 -4.02 4.93
CA HIS A 218 -9.63 -4.27 6.36
C HIS A 218 -10.91 -4.59 7.17
N PRO A 219 -10.91 -5.61 8.07
CA PRO A 219 -9.77 -6.41 8.55
C PRO A 219 -9.27 -7.55 7.66
N GLY A 220 -9.81 -7.70 6.45
CA GLY A 220 -9.42 -8.72 5.48
C GLY A 220 -10.02 -10.08 5.79
N ASP A 221 -10.42 -10.81 4.75
CA ASP A 221 -11.04 -12.14 4.85
C ASP A 221 -10.04 -13.25 4.46
N LEU A 222 -9.05 -13.55 5.30
CA LEU A 222 -8.24 -14.77 5.18
C LEU A 222 -7.89 -15.38 6.54
N CYS A 223 -8.54 -16.49 6.88
CA CYS A 223 -7.96 -17.50 7.78
C CYS A 223 -6.95 -18.31 6.97
N GLY A 224 -5.65 -18.24 7.28
CA GLY A 224 -4.66 -19.19 6.76
C GLY A 224 -3.51 -18.63 5.91
N VAL A 225 -3.46 -17.33 5.68
CA VAL A 225 -2.23 -16.65 5.24
C VAL A 225 -1.68 -15.95 6.48
N ASP A 226 -0.42 -16.16 6.85
CA ASP A 226 0.18 -15.82 8.16
C ASP A 226 -0.01 -14.35 8.60
N CYS A 227 -1.21 -14.06 9.10
CA CYS A 227 -1.76 -12.72 9.32
C CYS A 227 -2.96 -12.84 10.28
N ALA A 228 -2.79 -13.62 11.35
CA ALA A 228 -3.88 -14.00 12.23
C ALA A 228 -4.09 -13.01 13.39
N LEU A 229 -5.18 -12.24 13.32
CA LEU A 229 -5.89 -11.77 14.52
C LEU A 229 -7.36 -12.22 14.59
N GLN A 230 -7.87 -12.96 13.59
CA GLN A 230 -9.25 -13.48 13.61
C GLN A 230 -9.40 -14.88 13.00
N CYS A 231 -8.62 -15.86 13.45
CA CYS A 231 -8.92 -17.27 13.13
C CYS A 231 -9.72 -18.01 14.22
N SER A 232 -10.62 -17.31 14.90
CA SER A 232 -11.62 -17.90 15.81
C SER A 232 -13.04 -17.96 15.24
N ARG A 233 -13.27 -17.44 14.02
CA ARG A 233 -14.63 -17.43 13.41
C ARG A 233 -15.06 -18.76 12.77
N ASN A 234 -14.16 -19.74 12.59
CA ASN A 234 -14.45 -20.99 11.88
C ASN A 234 -14.59 -22.26 12.74
N ASN A 235 -15.02 -22.14 14.00
CA ASN A 235 -15.39 -23.32 14.81
C ASN A 235 -16.82 -23.31 15.38
N LYS A 236 -17.74 -22.57 14.77
CA LYS A 236 -19.17 -22.88 14.88
C LYS A 236 -19.71 -23.29 13.52
N LYS A 237 -19.47 -24.56 13.18
CA LYS A 237 -20.39 -25.32 12.33
C LYS A 237 -21.75 -25.30 13.02
N SER A 238 -22.74 -24.69 12.40
CA SER A 238 -24.14 -25.04 12.62
C SER A 238 -24.80 -25.08 11.25
N TRP A 239 -25.29 -26.29 10.96
CA TRP A 239 -26.16 -26.67 9.86
C TRP A 239 -27.32 -25.70 9.64
#